data_AF-G7WKK6-F1
#
_entry.id   AF-G7WKK6-F1
#
_cell.length_a   1.000
_cell.length_b   1.000
_cell.length_c   1.000
_cell.angle_alpha   90.00
_cell.angle_beta   90.00
_cell.angle_gamma   90.00
#
_symmetry.space_group_name_H-M   'P 1'
#
loop_
_entity.id
_entity.type
_entity.pdbx_description
1 polymer ?
#
loop_
_entity_poly.entity_id
_entity_poly.type
_entity_poly.pdbx_seq_one_letter_code
_entity_poly.pdbx_strand_id
1 'polypeptide(L)'
;MKFGSVDGCYERMTLYAHSSNGSFIPLGRVSYNPEYDKKGRINYPDDQGCIAKAWRNNWHFSNDYPDPETATKRYYQRCEKDGVPEDIMKNVKMKSRLYCGFRIWDNSGTEPLAVLIAEATDPHRYQEEELRSIFQEEQKWFMGELIKRVKQRIPDFKEAKLKGF
;
A
#
# COMPACT_ATOMS: atom_id res chain seq x y z
N MET A 1 13.42 -9.44 12.46
CA MET A 1 13.34 -7.98 12.22
C MET A 1 11.90 -7.56 12.48
N LYS A 2 11.61 -6.46 13.20
CA LYS A 2 10.22 -5.99 13.39
C LYS A 2 9.95 -4.84 12.43
N PHE A 3 8.87 -4.93 11.66
CA PHE A 3 8.35 -3.76 10.95
C PHE A 3 7.86 -2.75 11.99
N GLY A 4 8.43 -1.53 11.98
CA GLY A 4 8.11 -0.48 12.94
C GLY A 4 8.81 -0.60 14.31
N SER A 5 10.08 -0.21 14.36
CA SER A 5 10.75 0.10 15.63
C SER A 5 10.42 1.53 16.08
N VAL A 6 10.33 1.74 17.39
CA VAL A 6 9.87 2.99 18.03
C VAL A 6 10.74 4.21 17.66
N ASP A 7 12.03 4.01 17.38
CA ASP A 7 12.92 5.08 16.96
C ASP A 7 12.78 5.38 15.47
N GLY A 8 12.35 6.62 15.18
CA GLY A 8 12.31 7.19 13.84
C GLY A 8 10.94 7.18 13.14
N CYS A 9 10.04 6.25 13.46
CA CYS A 9 8.65 6.17 12.95
C CYS A 9 8.49 6.62 11.48
N TYR A 10 9.18 5.92 10.58
CA TYR A 10 9.29 6.30 9.16
C TYR A 10 8.36 5.48 8.26
N GLU A 11 7.70 4.46 8.79
CA GLU A 11 7.04 3.43 8.00
C GLU A 11 5.53 3.41 8.14
N ARG A 12 4.88 2.86 7.13
CA ARG A 12 3.44 2.65 7.09
C ARG A 12 3.12 1.38 6.32
N MET A 13 2.15 0.63 6.82
CA MET A 13 1.49 -0.44 6.05
C MET A 13 0.05 -0.06 5.78
N THR A 14 -0.42 -0.32 4.56
CA THR A 14 -1.83 -0.16 4.20
C THR A 14 -2.30 -1.37 3.41
N LEU A 15 -3.43 -1.95 3.83
CA LEU A 15 -4.12 -3.01 3.10
C LEU A 15 -5.21 -2.38 2.24
N TYR A 16 -5.26 -2.76 0.97
CA TYR A 16 -6.23 -2.26 0.00
C TYR A 16 -7.03 -3.41 -0.61
N ALA A 17 -8.35 -3.26 -0.72
CA ALA A 17 -9.18 -4.10 -1.57
C ALA A 17 -9.18 -3.55 -2.99
N HIS A 18 -9.25 -4.44 -3.99
CA HIS A 18 -9.58 -4.06 -5.35
C HIS A 18 -11.09 -4.15 -5.55
N SER A 19 -11.69 -3.04 -5.95
CA SER A 19 -13.12 -2.93 -6.21
C SER A 19 -13.43 -3.28 -7.67
N SER A 20 -14.65 -3.74 -7.93
CA SER A 20 -15.11 -4.12 -9.29
C SER A 20 -15.19 -2.95 -10.28
N ASN A 21 -15.12 -1.72 -9.79
CA ASN A 21 -15.12 -0.49 -10.59
C ASN A 21 -13.72 -0.03 -11.04
N GLY A 22 -12.69 -0.88 -10.90
CA GLY A 22 -11.32 -0.55 -11.32
C GLY A 22 -10.62 0.43 -10.37
N SER A 23 -10.77 0.21 -9.07
CA SER A 23 -10.17 1.11 -8.08
C SER A 23 -9.79 0.38 -6.79
N PHE A 24 -8.83 0.94 -6.04
CA PHE A 24 -8.41 0.41 -4.75
C PHE A 24 -8.98 1.21 -3.58
N ILE A 25 -9.43 0.49 -2.56
CA ILE A 25 -10.04 1.06 -1.35
C ILE A 25 -9.21 0.62 -0.14
N PRO A 26 -8.69 1.55 0.70
CA PRO A 26 -7.95 1.20 1.90
C PRO A 26 -8.89 0.57 2.94
N LEU A 27 -8.54 -0.62 3.40
CA LEU A 27 -9.30 -1.38 4.42
C LEU A 27 -8.76 -1.11 5.82
N GLY A 28 -7.46 -0.86 5.91
CA GLY A 28 -6.76 -0.63 7.15
C GLY A 28 -5.37 -0.11 6.89
N ARG A 29 -4.86 0.66 7.84
CA ARG A 29 -3.54 1.27 7.80
C ARG A 29 -2.97 1.21 9.21
N VAL A 30 -1.66 1.00 9.29
CA VAL A 30 -0.91 1.00 10.54
C VAL A 30 0.39 1.77 10.33
N SER A 31 0.69 2.69 11.22
CA SER A 31 2.00 3.32 11.39
C SER A 31 2.25 3.61 12.86
N TYR A 32 3.50 3.51 13.30
CA TYR A 32 3.90 4.01 14.62
C TYR A 32 3.97 5.55 14.66
N ASN A 33 3.99 6.22 13.51
CA ASN A 33 3.81 7.65 13.42
C ASN A 33 2.31 7.99 13.39
N PRO A 34 1.76 8.69 14.40
CA PRO A 34 0.33 9.02 14.44
C PRO A 34 -0.12 9.88 13.26
N GLU A 35 0.75 10.70 12.65
CA GLU A 35 0.39 11.48 11.47
C GLU A 35 0.26 10.62 10.21
N TYR A 36 1.09 9.58 10.09
CA TYR A 36 1.05 8.66 8.95
C TYR A 36 -0.03 7.59 9.09
N ASP A 37 -0.47 7.31 10.32
CA ASP A 37 -1.57 6.38 10.64
C ASP A 37 -2.94 6.95 10.27
N LYS A 38 -3.09 8.29 10.25
CA LYS A 38 -4.33 8.97 9.89
C LYS A 38 -4.87 8.51 8.53
N LYS A 39 -6.20 8.47 8.43
CA LYS A 39 -6.92 8.22 7.18
C LYS A 39 -6.46 9.21 6.10
N GLY A 40 -6.20 8.67 4.91
CA GLY A 40 -5.85 9.44 3.72
C GLY A 40 -6.98 9.42 2.69
N ARG A 41 -6.61 9.38 1.41
CA ARG A 41 -7.54 9.17 0.30
C ARG A 41 -8.35 7.88 0.53
N ILE A 42 -9.63 7.90 0.15
CA ILE A 42 -10.55 6.76 0.28
C ILE A 42 -10.63 5.90 -0.98
N ASN A 43 -10.12 6.41 -2.10
CA ASN A 43 -10.15 5.75 -3.40
C ASN A 43 -8.88 6.08 -4.19
N TYR A 44 -8.36 5.08 -4.91
CA TYR A 44 -7.15 5.14 -5.71
C TYR A 44 -7.43 4.46 -7.06
N PRO A 45 -7.11 5.09 -8.21
CA PRO A 45 -7.23 4.44 -9.51
C PRO A 45 -6.38 3.16 -9.59
N ASP A 46 -6.87 2.12 -10.29
CA ASP A 46 -6.19 0.83 -10.40
C ASP A 46 -4.99 0.81 -11.36
N ASP A 47 -4.69 1.96 -11.96
CA ASP A 47 -3.60 2.18 -12.90
C ASP A 47 -2.46 3.04 -12.37
N GLN A 48 -2.54 3.48 -11.10
CA GLN A 48 -1.56 4.39 -10.50
C GLN A 48 -0.74 3.77 -9.37
N GLY A 49 0.52 4.17 -9.30
CA GLY A 49 1.40 3.94 -8.17
C GLY A 49 1.87 2.50 -8.00
N CYS A 50 2.56 2.26 -6.88
CA CYS A 50 3.08 0.94 -6.52
C CYS A 50 1.96 -0.10 -6.32
N ILE A 51 0.76 0.33 -5.93
CA ILE A 51 -0.39 -0.55 -5.73
C ILE A 51 -0.87 -1.19 -7.04
N ALA A 52 -0.98 -0.42 -8.12
CA ALA A 52 -1.29 -0.94 -9.45
C ALA A 52 -0.21 -1.90 -9.95
N LYS A 53 1.07 -1.56 -9.75
CA LYS A 53 2.20 -2.41 -10.14
C LYS A 53 2.22 -3.74 -9.39
N ALA A 54 2.03 -3.72 -8.08
CA ALA A 54 1.95 -4.93 -7.27
C ALA A 54 0.73 -5.79 -7.64
N TRP A 55 -0.42 -5.16 -7.90
CA TRP A 55 -1.62 -5.86 -8.38
C TRP A 55 -1.39 -6.57 -9.70
N ARG A 56 -0.66 -5.98 -10.65
CA ARG A 56 -0.38 -6.62 -11.95
C ARG A 56 0.70 -7.70 -11.86
N ASN A 57 1.79 -7.40 -11.15
CA ASN A 57 3.01 -8.19 -11.18
C ASN A 57 3.16 -9.16 -10.00
N ASN A 58 2.14 -9.30 -9.15
CA ASN A 58 2.15 -10.01 -7.88
C ASN A 58 3.02 -9.35 -6.78
N TRP A 59 4.13 -8.76 -7.17
CA TRP A 59 5.10 -8.12 -6.30
C TRP A 59 5.64 -6.86 -6.97
N HIS A 60 5.93 -5.84 -6.18
CA HIS A 60 6.66 -4.66 -6.64
C HIS A 60 7.51 -4.09 -5.51
N PHE A 61 8.75 -3.71 -5.80
CA PHE A 61 9.63 -2.98 -4.90
C PHE A 61 10.26 -1.80 -5.64
N SER A 62 10.41 -0.68 -4.94
CA SER A 62 11.08 0.52 -5.46
C SER A 62 11.49 1.41 -4.29
N ASN A 63 12.76 1.78 -4.25
CA ASN A 63 13.35 2.67 -3.25
C ASN A 63 14.18 3.81 -3.85
N ASP A 64 14.01 4.06 -5.15
CA ASP A 64 14.76 5.03 -5.94
C ASP A 64 14.13 6.44 -5.92
N TYR A 65 13.20 6.70 -5.01
CA TYR A 65 12.52 7.99 -4.91
C TYR A 65 13.45 9.04 -4.28
N PRO A 66 13.67 10.18 -4.97
CA PRO A 66 14.50 11.26 -4.46
C PRO A 66 14.00 11.82 -3.13
N ASP A 67 14.88 12.52 -2.43
CA ASP A 67 14.49 13.23 -1.22
C ASP A 67 13.51 14.38 -1.56
N PRO A 68 12.30 14.40 -0.97
CA PRO A 68 11.30 15.41 -1.27
C PRO A 68 11.65 16.80 -0.72
N GLU A 69 12.53 16.91 0.27
CA GLU A 69 12.96 18.18 0.88
C GLU A 69 14.10 18.81 0.10
N THR A 70 15.06 18.01 -0.36
CA THR A 70 16.24 18.51 -1.09
C THR A 70 16.12 18.40 -2.61
N ALA A 71 15.22 17.56 -3.13
CA ALA A 71 15.06 17.28 -4.56
C ALA A 71 13.59 17.19 -4.99
N THR A 72 12.73 18.08 -4.46
CA THR A 72 11.26 18.07 -4.63
C THR A 72 10.79 17.85 -6.08
N LYS A 73 11.36 18.57 -7.06
CA LYS A 73 10.98 18.42 -8.47
C LYS A 73 11.29 17.02 -9.01
N ARG A 74 12.45 16.46 -8.64
CA ARG A 74 12.83 15.10 -9.06
C ARG A 74 11.96 14.06 -8.38
N TYR A 75 11.55 14.29 -7.13
CA TYR A 75 10.60 13.44 -6.41
C TYR A 75 9.27 13.34 -7.17
N TYR A 76 8.66 14.48 -7.53
CA TYR A 76 7.41 14.49 -8.28
C TYR A 76 7.53 13.85 -9.67
N GLN A 77 8.61 14.15 -10.40
CA GLN A 77 8.88 13.48 -11.68
C GLN A 77 9.00 11.95 -11.55
N ARG A 78 9.55 11.46 -10.43
CA ARG A 78 9.62 10.02 -10.18
C ARG A 78 8.24 9.44 -9.89
N CYS A 79 7.41 10.12 -9.09
CA CYS A 79 6.01 9.72 -8.84
C CYS A 79 5.16 9.72 -10.12
N GLU A 80 5.37 10.68 -11.02
CA GLU A 80 4.68 10.75 -12.32
C GLU A 80 5.02 9.56 -13.23
N LYS A 81 6.25 9.01 -13.15
CA LYS A 81 6.60 7.75 -13.83
C LYS A 81 5.79 6.55 -13.32
N ASP A 82 5.19 6.65 -12.14
CA ASP A 82 4.25 5.66 -11.62
C ASP A 82 2.78 6.05 -11.90
N GLY A 83 2.55 7.09 -12.70
CA GLY A 83 1.23 7.60 -13.01
C GLY A 83 0.57 8.36 -11.87
N VAL A 84 1.32 8.80 -10.84
CA VAL A 84 0.77 9.60 -9.73
C VAL A 84 1.10 11.08 -9.96
N PRO A 85 0.10 11.92 -10.29
CA PRO A 85 0.30 13.34 -10.55
C PRO A 85 0.85 14.14 -9.37
N GLU A 86 1.56 15.24 -9.68
CA GLU A 86 2.15 16.14 -8.69
C GLU A 86 1.11 16.75 -7.72
N ASP A 87 -0.08 17.12 -8.21
CA ASP A 87 -1.16 17.70 -7.39
C ASP A 87 -1.68 16.69 -6.35
N ILE A 88 -1.80 15.42 -6.71
CA ILE A 88 -2.07 14.35 -5.74
C ILE A 88 -0.93 14.28 -4.74
N MET A 89 0.32 14.20 -5.22
CA MET A 89 1.47 14.01 -4.34
C MET A 89 1.66 15.17 -3.37
N LYS A 90 1.40 16.42 -3.77
CA LYS A 90 1.43 17.60 -2.89
C LYS A 90 0.57 17.42 -1.65
N ASN A 91 -0.61 16.82 -1.79
CA ASN A 91 -1.59 16.62 -0.72
C ASN A 91 -1.34 15.35 0.12
N VAL A 92 -0.46 14.45 -0.31
CA VAL A 92 -0.09 13.29 0.51
C VAL A 92 0.84 13.72 1.65
N LYS A 93 0.45 13.39 2.89
CA LYS A 93 1.21 13.71 4.11
C LYS A 93 2.56 13.00 4.18
N MET A 94 2.56 11.70 3.90
CA MET A 94 3.77 10.88 3.93
C MET A 94 4.43 10.90 2.55
N LYS A 95 5.60 11.54 2.44
CA LYS A 95 6.40 11.55 1.22
C LYS A 95 7.30 10.33 1.20
N SER A 96 6.71 9.17 0.96
CA SER A 96 7.44 7.91 1.02
C SER A 96 8.47 7.84 -0.11
N ARG A 97 9.61 7.25 0.22
CA ARG A 97 10.75 7.05 -0.66
C ARG A 97 11.10 5.58 -0.92
N LEU A 98 10.45 4.69 -0.19
CA LEU A 98 10.46 3.26 -0.40
C LEU A 98 9.03 2.76 -0.45
N TYR A 99 8.75 1.88 -1.40
CA TYR A 99 7.51 1.15 -1.53
C TYR A 99 7.79 -0.32 -1.81
N CYS A 100 7.03 -1.17 -1.13
CA CYS A 100 6.96 -2.59 -1.37
C CYS A 100 5.49 -3.00 -1.38
N GLY A 101 5.07 -3.67 -2.44
CA GLY A 101 3.70 -4.11 -2.62
C GLY A 101 3.62 -5.59 -2.90
N PHE A 102 2.67 -6.26 -2.25
CA PHE A 102 2.36 -7.66 -2.44
C PHE A 102 0.87 -7.85 -2.71
N ARG A 103 0.55 -8.52 -3.82
CA ARG A 103 -0.81 -8.95 -4.12
C ARG A 103 -1.13 -10.19 -3.31
N ILE A 104 -2.24 -10.13 -2.58
CA ILE A 104 -2.70 -11.23 -1.75
C ILE A 104 -3.80 -11.98 -2.49
N TRP A 105 -3.70 -13.29 -2.50
CA TRP A 105 -4.64 -14.21 -3.12
C TRP A 105 -5.56 -14.84 -2.08
N ASP A 106 -6.64 -15.44 -2.54
CA ASP A 106 -7.39 -16.41 -1.76
C ASP A 106 -6.55 -17.65 -1.42
N ASN A 107 -7.06 -18.47 -0.51
CA ASN A 107 -6.35 -19.67 -0.06
C ASN A 107 -6.14 -20.70 -1.19
N SER A 108 -6.97 -20.66 -2.24
CA SER A 108 -6.82 -21.49 -3.44
C SER A 108 -5.79 -20.94 -4.43
N GLY A 109 -5.34 -19.69 -4.29
CA GLY A 109 -4.42 -19.04 -5.22
C GLY A 109 -5.07 -18.68 -6.57
N THR A 110 -6.40 -18.66 -6.63
CA THR A 110 -7.19 -18.50 -7.85
C THR A 110 -7.71 -17.08 -8.04
N GLU A 111 -8.01 -16.38 -6.95
CA GLU A 111 -8.58 -15.03 -7.01
C GLU A 111 -7.72 -14.03 -6.23
N PRO A 112 -7.32 -12.91 -6.84
CA PRO A 112 -6.62 -11.86 -6.12
C PRO A 112 -7.62 -11.08 -5.26
N LEU A 113 -7.31 -10.91 -3.97
CA LEU A 113 -8.24 -10.35 -2.99
C LEU A 113 -7.90 -8.92 -2.58
N ALA A 114 -6.60 -8.63 -2.46
CA ALA A 114 -6.13 -7.37 -1.90
C ALA A 114 -4.68 -7.09 -2.30
N VAL A 115 -4.21 -5.89 -2.00
CA VAL A 115 -2.80 -5.52 -2.06
C VAL A 115 -2.38 -4.98 -0.70
N LEU A 116 -1.28 -5.50 -0.18
CA LEU A 116 -0.59 -4.94 0.97
C LEU A 116 0.56 -4.07 0.48
N ILE A 117 0.58 -2.80 0.90
CA ILE A 117 1.69 -1.88 0.65
C ILE A 117 2.39 -1.60 1.97
N ALA A 118 3.69 -1.87 2.02
CA ALA A 118 4.61 -1.29 2.99
C ALA A 118 5.36 -0.12 2.33
N GLU A 119 5.46 0.99 3.02
CA GLU A 119 6.17 2.17 2.53
C GLU A 119 6.94 2.84 3.68
N ALA A 120 8.05 3.51 3.33
CA ALA A 120 8.87 4.24 4.28
C ALA A 120 9.35 5.57 3.69
N THR A 121 9.59 6.57 4.55
CA THR A 121 10.21 7.85 4.16
C THR A 121 11.72 7.75 4.01
N ASP A 122 12.37 6.74 4.59
CA ASP A 122 13.78 6.42 4.37
C ASP A 122 13.92 5.35 3.26
N PRO A 123 14.60 5.64 2.13
CA PRO A 123 14.80 4.69 1.03
C PRO A 123 15.70 3.50 1.38
N HIS A 124 16.48 3.59 2.46
CA HIS A 124 17.40 2.54 2.91
C HIS A 124 16.83 1.74 4.07
N ARG A 125 15.58 2.00 4.46
CA ARG A 125 14.95 1.38 5.62
C ARG A 125 14.87 -0.14 5.53
N TYR A 126 14.63 -0.64 4.32
CA TYR A 126 14.55 -2.07 4.04
C TYR A 126 15.18 -2.37 2.68
N GLN A 127 15.80 -3.54 2.57
CA GLN A 127 16.11 -4.18 1.30
C GLN A 127 14.91 -5.00 0.81
N GLU A 128 14.87 -5.26 -0.50
CA GLU A 128 13.77 -6.03 -1.10
C GLU A 128 13.68 -7.43 -0.48
N GLU A 129 14.82 -8.11 -0.30
CA GLU A 129 14.91 -9.46 0.26
C GLU A 129 14.38 -9.53 1.69
N GLU A 130 14.66 -8.54 2.51
CA GLU A 130 14.17 -8.47 3.90
C GLU A 130 12.64 -8.43 3.93
N LEU A 131 12.04 -7.58 3.09
CA LEU A 131 10.59 -7.50 2.98
C LEU A 131 10.00 -8.78 2.37
N ARG A 132 10.67 -9.38 1.38
CA ARG A 132 10.25 -10.68 0.82
C ARG A 132 10.20 -11.75 1.90
N SER A 133 11.24 -11.87 2.72
CA SER A 133 11.27 -12.83 3.83
C SER A 133 10.16 -12.57 4.85
N ILE A 134 9.98 -11.32 5.30
CA ILE A 134 8.90 -10.95 6.24
C ILE A 134 7.54 -11.35 5.66
N PHE A 135 7.29 -11.01 4.39
CA PHE A 135 6.01 -11.33 3.79
C PHE A 135 5.84 -12.83 3.55
N GLN A 136 6.87 -13.57 3.15
CA GLN A 136 6.79 -15.02 2.94
C GLN A 136 6.58 -15.81 4.25
N GLU A 137 7.23 -15.40 5.35
CA GLU A 137 7.08 -16.04 6.67
C GLU A 137 5.69 -15.79 7.27
N GLU A 138 5.15 -14.59 7.11
CA GLU A 138 3.83 -14.19 7.63
C GLU A 138 2.66 -14.62 6.70
N GLN A 139 2.95 -15.12 5.49
CA GLN A 139 1.98 -15.16 4.39
C GLN A 139 0.88 -16.22 4.45
N LYS A 140 1.02 -17.34 5.16
CA LYS A 140 0.08 -18.46 4.93
C LYS A 140 -1.17 -18.46 5.81
N TRP A 141 -1.05 -18.10 7.09
CA TRP A 141 -2.17 -18.23 8.02
C TRP A 141 -2.77 -16.88 8.42
N PHE A 142 -1.92 -15.92 8.81
CA PHE A 142 -2.37 -14.62 9.31
C PHE A 142 -3.07 -13.79 8.22
N MET A 143 -2.52 -13.76 7.00
CA MET A 143 -3.11 -13.02 5.89
C MET A 143 -4.44 -13.63 5.42
N GLY A 144 -4.56 -14.96 5.39
CA GLY A 144 -5.81 -15.64 5.07
C GLY A 144 -6.91 -15.37 6.10
N GLU A 145 -6.57 -15.34 7.39
CA GLU A 145 -7.50 -15.05 8.48
C GLU A 145 -7.89 -13.57 8.55
N LEU A 146 -6.92 -12.66 8.36
CA LEU A 146 -7.16 -11.23 8.24
C LEU A 146 -8.13 -10.95 7.08
N ILE A 147 -7.92 -11.58 5.93
CA ILE A 147 -8.81 -11.41 4.78
C ILE A 147 -10.21 -12.00 5.02
N LYS A 148 -10.35 -13.17 5.67
CA LYS A 148 -11.67 -13.70 6.06
C LYS A 148 -12.44 -12.71 6.92
N ARG A 149 -11.79 -12.14 7.93
CA ARG A 149 -12.41 -11.16 8.85
C ARG A 149 -12.75 -9.85 8.16
N VAL A 150 -11.93 -9.44 7.20
CA VAL A 150 -12.14 -8.23 6.42
C VAL A 150 -13.25 -8.45 5.39
N LYS A 151 -13.31 -9.59 4.69
CA LYS A 151 -14.43 -9.99 3.80
C LYS A 151 -15.77 -10.06 4.54
N GLN A 152 -15.80 -10.49 5.81
CA GLN A 152 -17.04 -10.54 6.60
C GLN A 152 -17.54 -9.16 7.04
N ARG A 153 -16.65 -8.16 7.11
CA ARG A 153 -16.99 -6.78 7.49
C ARG A 153 -17.17 -5.85 6.29
N ILE A 154 -16.80 -6.32 5.11
CA ILE A 154 -17.08 -5.68 3.83
C ILE A 154 -18.32 -6.38 3.27
N PRO A 155 -19.54 -5.86 3.46
CA PRO A 155 -20.69 -6.40 2.75
C PRO A 155 -20.36 -6.44 1.26
N ASP A 156 -20.80 -7.51 0.61
CA ASP A 156 -20.61 -7.78 -0.81
C ASP A 156 -20.74 -6.46 -1.59
N PHE A 157 -19.66 -6.06 -2.27
CA PHE A 157 -19.48 -4.72 -2.88
C PHE A 157 -20.60 -4.34 -3.88
N LYS A 158 -21.52 -5.26 -4.18
CA LYS A 158 -22.78 -5.00 -4.88
C LYS A 158 -23.74 -4.09 -4.11
N GLU A 159 -23.72 -4.07 -2.77
CA GLU A 159 -24.70 -3.30 -1.98
C GLU A 159 -24.27 -1.87 -1.62
N ALA A 160 -22.98 -1.52 -1.71
CA ALA A 160 -22.52 -0.15 -1.45
C ALA A 160 -23.08 0.87 -2.48
N LYS A 161 -23.62 0.39 -3.60
CA LYS A 161 -24.32 1.21 -4.61
C LYS A 161 -25.69 1.70 -4.14
N LEU A 162 -26.26 1.14 -3.07
CA LEU A 162 -27.62 1.45 -2.59
C LEU A 162 -27.68 2.48 -1.46
N LYS A 163 -26.54 2.91 -0.89
CA LYS A 163 -26.51 3.92 0.18
C LYS A 163 -25.49 4.99 -0.16
N GLY A 164 -25.91 5.98 -0.97
CA GLY A 164 -25.07 7.09 -1.39
C GLY A 164 -24.45 7.86 -0.21
N PHE A 165 -23.18 7.57 0.04
CA PHE A 165 -22.24 8.37 0.83
C PHE A 165 -20.93 8.47 0.05
#